data_AF-A0AAC9ER16-F1
#
_entry.id   AF-A0AAC9ER16-F1
#
_cell.length_a   1.000
_cell.length_b   1.000
_cell.length_c   1.000
_cell.angle_alpha   90.00
_cell.angle_beta   90.00
_cell.angle_gamma   90.00
#
_symmetry.space_group_name_H-M   'P 1'
#
loop_
_entity.id
_entity.type
_entity.pdbx_description
1 polymer ?
#
loop_
_entity_poly.entity_id
_entity_poly.type
_entity_poly.pdbx_seq_one_letter_code
_entity_poly.pdbx_strand_id
1 'polypeptide(L)'
;MVVKSKRQGNSTILPIPKYIKVPVNTEFEVYQDDDGNIVYTPVSKRPHDLWTNSQFDDFDYDLIRHEELQDLGYNPREVSPIGKEKMIFDADFNNSTLN
;
A
#
# COMPACT_ATOMS: atom_id res chain seq x y z
N MET A 1 -15.50 32.57 12.15
CA MET A 1 -14.93 32.58 13.52
C MET A 1 -13.43 32.72 13.41
N VAL A 2 -12.79 33.48 14.30
CA VAL A 2 -11.33 33.71 14.29
C VAL A 2 -10.75 33.09 15.55
N VAL A 3 -9.75 32.22 15.39
CA VAL A 3 -8.96 31.66 16.50
C VAL A 3 -7.54 32.21 16.43
N LYS A 4 -6.91 32.38 17.59
CA LYS A 4 -5.52 32.83 17.68
C LYS A 4 -4.64 31.66 18.09
N SER A 5 -3.54 31.47 17.36
CA SER A 5 -2.51 30.50 17.73
C SER A 5 -1.86 30.89 19.08
N LYS A 6 -1.38 29.89 19.80
CA LYS A 6 -0.71 30.05 21.09
C LYS A 6 0.64 29.37 21.05
N ARG A 7 1.63 29.94 21.71
CA ARG A 7 2.93 29.29 21.95
C ARG A 7 2.85 28.48 23.25
N GLN A 8 3.19 27.20 23.18
CA GLN A 8 3.37 26.34 24.35
C GLN A 8 4.77 25.73 24.28
N GLY A 9 5.68 26.25 25.10
CA GLY A 9 7.10 25.88 25.04
C GLY A 9 7.72 26.22 23.68
N ASN A 10 8.21 25.17 23.00
CA ASN A 10 8.78 25.25 21.65
C ASN A 10 7.77 24.98 20.53
N SER A 11 6.50 24.73 20.87
CA SER A 11 5.46 24.39 19.91
C SER A 11 4.45 25.52 19.74
N THR A 12 3.88 25.61 18.53
CA THR A 12 2.73 26.48 18.24
C THR A 12 1.47 25.62 18.18
N ILE A 13 0.42 26.05 18.89
CA ILE A 13 -0.84 25.32 19.01
C ILE A 13 -1.96 26.16 18.45
N LEU A 14 -2.75 25.57 17.54
CA LEU A 14 -3.97 26.15 17.02
C LEU A 14 -5.18 25.53 17.75
N PRO A 15 -5.92 26.28 18.58
CA PRO A 15 -7.05 25.73 19.30
C PRO A 15 -8.23 25.47 18.36
N ILE A 16 -8.75 24.25 18.37
CA ILE A 16 -9.94 23.85 17.62
C ILE A 16 -11.19 24.29 18.40
N PRO A 17 -12.12 25.05 17.79
CA PRO A 17 -13.37 25.44 18.42
C PRO A 17 -14.26 24.25 18.81
N LYS A 18 -14.94 24.33 19.96
CA LYS A 18 -15.78 23.25 20.50
C LYS A 18 -16.94 22.78 19.60
N TYR A 19 -17.42 23.62 18.69
CA TYR A 19 -18.50 23.23 17.76
C TYR A 19 -18.01 22.23 16.70
N ILE A 20 -16.70 22.18 16.43
CA ILE A 20 -16.07 21.16 15.60
C ILE A 20 -15.90 19.93 16.49
N LYS A 21 -16.77 18.93 16.28
CA LYS A 21 -16.83 17.71 17.09
C LYS A 21 -15.68 16.76 16.74
N VAL A 22 -14.46 17.11 17.13
CA VAL A 22 -13.29 16.24 17.00
C VAL A 22 -13.20 15.33 18.22
N PRO A 23 -13.19 13.98 18.06
CA PRO A 23 -12.98 13.06 19.16
C PRO A 23 -11.62 13.27 19.84
N VAL A 24 -11.56 13.02 21.16
CA VAL A 24 -10.31 13.08 21.92
C VAL A 24 -9.34 12.04 21.36
N ASN A 25 -8.04 12.38 21.29
CA ASN A 25 -6.96 11.54 20.74
C ASN A 25 -7.06 11.25 19.23
N THR A 26 -7.73 12.11 18.47
CA THR A 26 -7.66 12.07 17.00
C THR A 26 -6.30 12.59 16.53
N GLU A 27 -5.61 11.80 15.71
CA GLU A 27 -4.36 12.18 15.06
C GLU A 27 -4.65 12.83 13.70
N PHE A 28 -3.89 13.87 13.36
CA PHE A 28 -4.04 14.60 12.11
C PHE A 28 -2.71 14.67 11.37
N GLU A 29 -2.76 14.43 10.06
CA GLU A 29 -1.72 14.83 9.14
C GLU A 29 -1.88 16.33 8.85
N VAL A 30 -0.76 17.05 8.85
CA VAL A 30 -0.73 18.50 8.70
C VAL A 30 0.19 18.85 7.54
N TYR A 31 -0.34 19.56 6.56
CA TYR A 31 0.43 20.11 5.45
C TYR A 31 -0.04 21.52 5.12
N GLN A 32 0.78 22.24 4.35
CA GLN A 32 0.45 23.54 3.80
C GLN A 32 0.18 23.39 2.31
N ASP A 33 -0.95 23.91 1.83
CA ASP A 33 -1.25 23.95 0.40
C ASP A 33 -0.51 25.09 -0.31
N ASP A 34 -0.61 25.13 -1.65
CA ASP A 34 0.05 26.15 -2.48
C ASP A 34 -0.45 27.58 -2.19
N ASP A 35 -1.67 27.70 -1.68
CA ASP A 35 -2.29 28.97 -1.27
C ASP A 35 -1.84 29.42 0.13
N GLY A 36 -1.04 28.61 0.82
CA GLY A 36 -0.50 28.87 2.15
C GLY A 36 -1.46 28.54 3.29
N ASN A 37 -2.60 27.90 3.02
CA ASN A 37 -3.51 27.40 4.04
C ASN A 37 -2.92 26.18 4.74
N ILE A 38 -3.19 26.05 6.04
CA ILE A 38 -2.81 24.88 6.83
C ILE A 38 -3.99 23.92 6.86
N VAL A 39 -3.83 22.74 6.27
CA VAL A 39 -4.86 21.72 6.19
C VAL A 39 -4.57 20.62 7.22
N TYR A 40 -5.60 20.27 8.00
CA TYR A 40 -5.55 19.17 8.98
C TYR A 40 -6.44 18.03 8.48
N THR A 41 -5.84 16.92 8.09
CA THR A 41 -6.56 15.73 7.61
C THR A 41 -6.51 14.65 8.68
N PRO A 42 -7.65 14.10 9.14
CA PRO A 42 -7.63 13.05 10.16
C PRO A 42 -6.93 11.80 9.63
N VAL A 43 -5.96 11.28 10.37
CA VAL A 43 -5.33 10.00 10.05
C VAL A 43 -6.34 8.91 10.35
N SER A 44 -6.98 8.39 9.32
CA SER A 44 -7.87 7.25 9.44
C SER A 44 -7.04 6.04 9.88
N LYS A 45 -7.25 5.55 11.11
CA LYS A 45 -6.66 4.30 11.61
C LYS A 45 -7.25 3.04 10.95
N ARG A 46 -8.04 3.19 9.88
CA ARG A 46 -8.52 2.02 9.14
C ARG A 46 -7.30 1.39 8.46
N PRO A 47 -7.06 0.07 8.60
CA PRO A 47 -6.07 -0.59 7.78
C PRO A 47 -6.38 -0.26 6.32
N HIS A 48 -5.33 -0.01 5.54
CA HIS A 48 -5.45 0.20 4.10
C HIS A 48 -6.07 -1.06 3.50
N ASP A 49 -7.39 -1.04 3.36
CA ASP A 49 -8.16 -2.17 2.84
C ASP A 49 -8.15 -2.05 1.33
N LEU A 50 -7.17 -2.74 0.74
CA LEU A 50 -7.00 -2.84 -0.71
C LEU A 50 -8.31 -3.29 -1.40
N TRP A 51 -9.20 -3.99 -0.69
CA TRP A 51 -10.44 -4.55 -1.24
C TRP A 51 -11.62 -3.57 -1.18
N THR A 52 -11.42 -2.36 -0.64
CA THR A 52 -12.40 -1.27 -0.67
C THR A 52 -12.08 -0.19 -1.70
N ASN A 53 -10.92 -0.29 -2.36
CA ASN A 53 -10.51 0.67 -3.35
C ASN A 53 -11.07 0.25 -4.72
N SER A 54 -12.07 0.99 -5.20
CA SER A 54 -12.73 0.74 -6.49
C SER A 54 -11.79 0.85 -7.70
N GLN A 55 -10.60 1.43 -7.53
CA GLN A 55 -9.56 1.45 -8.54
C GLN A 55 -9.11 0.03 -8.95
N PHE A 56 -9.27 -0.95 -8.07
CA PHE A 56 -8.86 -2.34 -8.30
C PHE A 56 -10.01 -3.26 -8.73
N ASP A 57 -11.25 -2.78 -8.79
CA ASP A 57 -12.41 -3.61 -9.14
C ASP A 57 -12.33 -4.15 -10.57
N ASP A 58 -11.88 -3.30 -11.51
CA ASP A 58 -11.75 -3.62 -12.94
C ASP A 58 -10.27 -3.71 -13.37
N PHE A 59 -9.39 -4.21 -12.49
CA PHE A 59 -7.96 -4.27 -12.77
C PHE A 59 -7.65 -5.28 -13.89
N ASP A 60 -7.12 -4.79 -15.02
CA ASP A 60 -6.78 -5.63 -16.18
C ASP A 60 -5.40 -6.29 -15.99
N TYR A 61 -5.43 -7.51 -15.47
CA TYR A 61 -4.23 -8.32 -15.26
C TYR A 61 -3.54 -8.78 -16.55
N ASP A 62 -4.25 -8.82 -17.68
CA ASP A 62 -3.68 -9.28 -18.93
C ASP A 62 -2.88 -8.16 -19.61
N LEU A 63 -3.38 -6.92 -19.54
CA LEU A 63 -2.65 -5.73 -19.99
C LEU A 63 -1.33 -5.58 -19.24
N ILE A 64 -1.38 -5.56 -17.90
CA ILE A 64 -0.19 -5.42 -17.05
C ILE A 64 0.82 -6.53 -17.32
N ARG A 65 0.37 -7.77 -17.46
CA ARG A 65 1.26 -8.90 -17.78
C ARG A 65 1.95 -8.70 -19.12
N HIS A 66 1.27 -8.14 -20.11
CA HIS A 66 1.87 -7.87 -21.41
C HIS A 66 2.93 -6.76 -21.33
N GLU A 67 2.66 -5.70 -20.58
CA GLU A 67 3.62 -4.61 -20.32
C GLU A 67 4.85 -5.14 -19.57
N GLU A 68 4.66 -5.90 -18.49
CA GLU A 68 5.75 -6.54 -17.74
C GLU A 68 6.61 -7.46 -18.63
N LEU A 69 5.98 -8.23 -19.52
CA LEU A 69 6.70 -9.10 -20.45
C LEU A 69 7.56 -8.30 -21.44
N GLN A 70 7.05 -7.16 -21.92
CA GLN A 70 7.83 -6.26 -22.78
C GLN A 70 9.01 -5.66 -22.03
N ASP A 71 8.80 -5.21 -20.78
CA ASP A 71 9.85 -4.61 -19.95
C ASP A 71 10.94 -5.61 -19.54
N LEU A 72 10.53 -6.82 -19.15
CA LEU A 72 11.46 -7.88 -18.74
C LEU A 72 12.25 -8.44 -19.93
N GLY A 73 11.64 -8.50 -21.11
CA GLY A 73 12.24 -9.09 -22.31
C GLY A 73 12.41 -10.62 -22.23
N TYR A 74 11.88 -11.26 -21.18
CA TYR A 74 11.80 -12.71 -21.03
C TYR A 74 10.53 -13.07 -20.24
N ASN A 75 10.02 -14.29 -20.42
CA ASN A 75 8.86 -14.78 -19.66
C ASN A 75 9.33 -15.52 -18.39
N PRO A 76 9.11 -14.99 -17.17
CA PRO A 76 9.56 -15.64 -15.94
C PRO A 76 8.95 -17.02 -15.71
N ARG A 77 7.79 -17.32 -16.31
CA ARG A 77 7.12 -18.64 -16.18
C ARG A 77 7.79 -19.73 -16.99
N GLU A 78 8.59 -19.37 -17.98
CA GLU A 78 9.34 -20.30 -18.83
C GLU A 78 10.75 -20.54 -18.30
N VAL A 79 11.21 -19.72 -17.36
CA VAL A 79 12.52 -19.86 -16.74
C VAL A 79 12.49 -21.03 -15.75
N SER A 80 13.41 -21.97 -15.93
CA SER A 80 13.60 -23.04 -14.96
C SER A 80 14.12 -22.47 -13.64
N PRO A 81 13.52 -22.84 -12.49
CA PRO A 81 14.00 -22.39 -11.20
C PRO A 81 15.45 -22.85 -10.97
N ILE A 82 16.31 -21.95 -10.50
CA ILE A 82 17.75 -22.20 -10.30
C ILE A 82 18.05 -22.45 -8.80
N GLY A 83 17.10 -22.16 -7.89
CA GLY A 83 17.26 -22.29 -6.45
C GLY A 83 16.74 -23.61 -5.86
N LYS A 84 16.60 -23.64 -4.53
CA LYS A 84 16.16 -24.83 -3.74
C LYS A 84 14.73 -25.28 -4.06
N GLU A 85 13.96 -24.43 -4.72
CA GLU A 85 12.61 -24.68 -5.21
C GLU A 85 12.56 -25.59 -6.45
N LYS A 86 13.71 -25.88 -7.07
CA LYS A 86 13.80 -26.83 -8.18
C LYS A 86 13.35 -28.22 -7.72
N MET A 87 12.14 -28.61 -8.10
CA MET A 87 11.67 -29.99 -7.90
C MET A 87 12.50 -30.92 -8.77
N ILE A 88 13.30 -31.77 -8.14
CA ILE A 88 14.00 -32.86 -8.83
C ILE A 88 12.98 -33.99 -8.96
N PHE A 89 12.40 -34.16 -10.14
CA PHE A 89 11.63 -35.36 -10.45
C PHE A 89 12.63 -36.45 -10.84
N ASP A 90 13.01 -37.30 -9.87
CA ASP A 90 13.81 -38.50 -10.13
C ASP A 90 12.99 -39.49 -10.96
N ALA A 91 13.30 -39.59 -12.25
CA ALA A 91 12.58 -40.42 -13.22
C ALA A 91 13.00 -41.91 -13.21
N ASP A 92 13.59 -42.42 -12.11
CA ASP A 92 14.20 -43.76 -12.07
C ASP A 92 13.49 -44.77 -11.14
N PHE A 93 12.27 -44.49 -10.67
CA PHE A 93 11.54 -45.39 -9.75
C PHE A 93 10.70 -46.51 -10.41
N ASN A 94 10.94 -46.85 -11.68
CA ASN A 94 10.22 -47.94 -12.35
C ASN A 94 11.18 -48.87 -13.10
N ASN A 95 11.92 -49.72 -12.39
CA ASN A 95 12.54 -50.94 -12.96
C ASN A 95 12.99 -51.96 -11.89
N SER A 96 12.25 -52.12 -10.79
CA SER A 96 12.60 -53.10 -9.75
C SER A 96 11.36 -53.80 -9.17
N THR A 97 10.65 -54.57 -9.99
CA THR A 97 9.92 -55.78 -9.57
C THR A 97 9.43 -56.52 -10.82
N LEU A 98 10.23 -57.44 -11.34
CA LEU A 98 9.79 -58.63 -12.10
C LEU A 98 11.02 -59.54 -12.26
N ASN A 99 11.23 -60.41 -11.27
CA ASN A 99 11.82 -61.75 -11.37
C ASN A 99 11.56 -62.49 -10.05
#